data_AF-C6VS73-F1
#
_entry.id   AF-C6VS73-F1
#
_cell.length_a   1.000
_cell.length_b   1.000
_cell.length_c   1.000
_cell.angle_alpha   90.00
_cell.angle_beta   90.00
_cell.angle_gamma   90.00
#
_symmetry.space_group_name_H-M   'P 1'
#
loop_
_entity.id
_entity.type
_entity.pdbx_description
1 polymer ?
#
loop_
_entity_poly.entity_id
_entity_poly.type
_entity_poly.pdbx_seq_one_letter_code
_entity_poly.pdbx_strand_id
1 'polypeptide(L)'
;MKISRPLTIHPLVARSLIWVLLPCVLSFGFTFRGTDQPPARFPLKISPSGKHLTDNNGTPFLMVADVAWQMLRRLSYTEAVQYMDIRKSQSFNTFLVHLLPALPNQRNFNKIAPFLDNNDLTKPNKSYFDYLEKIVIAARERNLVVGIVVSRQSWNTAFDTQKEEAWKSYGTYVGKRFSKYANIIWIVSEEEYQSASQFKAISEGIRSESDGQILASLNTCSPTSVNDNSPNHSQLKFIIPDSTVTPAEYAALANWQKNSAEAALRPFLIANSEFPKEITDQSTLIRNQAYQSILSSAAGFCHMSTIKNFNPTWKVNITKDGAEYIHQLVKILKGIPWEYMQPDEPDLLPDSVDKAEIGIVSLSNKKMAMLYIPTSRPVRLDLKHLEGTVFGAVWYSPRTGKRWNGKDLKPDEEAIVQPPDSQPEWDWILLIGAKQ
;
A
#
# COMPACT_ATOMS: atom_id res chain seq x y z
N MET A 1 36.46 28.91 -87.75
CA MET A 1 37.07 27.62 -88.10
C MET A 1 37.30 26.85 -86.79
N LYS A 2 36.61 25.71 -86.59
CA LYS A 2 36.85 24.55 -85.67
C LYS A 2 37.27 24.83 -84.20
N ILE A 3 36.89 24.11 -83.14
CA ILE A 3 36.09 22.90 -82.84
C ILE A 3 35.91 22.89 -81.29
N SER A 4 34.90 22.15 -80.83
CA SER A 4 34.49 21.76 -79.46
C SER A 4 35.60 21.10 -78.59
N ARG A 5 35.52 20.81 -77.26
CA ARG A 5 34.51 20.24 -76.33
C ARG A 5 35.15 20.21 -74.89
N PRO A 6 34.59 19.63 -73.79
CA PRO A 6 34.08 20.43 -72.66
C PRO A 6 34.37 19.93 -71.21
N LEU A 7 33.71 20.58 -70.21
CA LEU A 7 33.33 20.16 -68.82
C LEU A 7 34.45 19.82 -67.80
N THR A 8 34.50 20.38 -66.57
CA THR A 8 33.60 20.08 -65.41
C THR A 8 33.95 21.00 -64.18
N ILE A 9 32.99 21.70 -63.53
CA ILE A 9 32.34 21.55 -62.18
C ILE A 9 33.32 21.62 -60.95
N HIS A 10 33.23 22.44 -59.86
CA HIS A 10 32.18 22.81 -58.86
C HIS A 10 32.56 24.10 -58.04
N PRO A 11 31.71 24.65 -57.11
CA PRO A 11 31.62 26.07 -56.75
C PRO A 11 31.82 26.40 -55.25
N LEU A 12 31.78 27.69 -54.92
CA LEU A 12 31.86 28.28 -53.56
C LEU A 12 30.47 28.66 -53.01
N VAL A 13 30.10 28.00 -51.90
CA VAL A 13 29.56 28.51 -50.61
C VAL A 13 28.54 29.68 -50.57
N ALA A 14 27.32 29.36 -50.09
CA ALA A 14 26.62 29.92 -48.89
C ALA A 14 25.12 30.26 -49.04
N ARG A 15 24.34 29.53 -48.21
CA ARG A 15 23.13 29.90 -47.44
C ARG A 15 21.81 30.21 -48.18
N SER A 16 20.83 29.32 -47.99
CA SER A 16 19.43 29.64 -47.68
C SER A 16 18.71 28.43 -47.06
N LEU A 17 17.79 28.74 -46.13
CA LEU A 17 17.04 27.84 -45.24
C LEU A 17 16.21 26.78 -46.00
N ILE A 18 16.21 25.54 -45.49
CA ILE A 18 15.17 24.55 -45.76
C ILE A 18 14.66 24.02 -44.42
N TRP A 19 13.38 24.23 -44.16
CA TRP A 19 12.61 23.57 -43.10
C TRP A 19 12.47 22.09 -43.46
N VAL A 20 13.17 21.21 -42.74
CA VAL A 20 12.87 19.77 -42.76
C VAL A 20 11.96 19.47 -41.59
N LEU A 21 10.67 19.30 -41.88
CA LEU A 21 9.72 18.64 -40.99
C LEU A 21 10.16 17.18 -40.83
N LEU A 22 10.84 16.87 -39.72
CA LEU A 22 10.99 15.48 -39.28
C LEU A 22 9.62 15.02 -38.74
N PRO A 23 9.05 13.90 -39.23
CA PRO A 23 7.93 13.29 -38.55
C PRO A 23 8.47 12.64 -37.27
N CYS A 24 8.20 13.26 -36.13
CA CYS A 24 8.30 12.61 -34.82
C CYS A 24 7.24 11.49 -34.76
N VAL A 25 7.61 10.31 -35.25
CA VAL A 25 6.88 9.08 -34.93
C VAL A 25 7.26 8.73 -33.49
N LEU A 26 6.54 9.31 -32.54
CA LEU A 26 6.54 8.86 -31.15
C LEU A 26 5.74 7.56 -31.08
N SER A 27 6.39 6.45 -31.43
CA SER A 27 5.90 5.13 -31.03
C SER A 27 6.01 5.04 -29.51
N PHE A 28 4.89 5.23 -28.79
CA PHE A 28 4.79 4.80 -27.40
C PHE A 28 4.77 3.26 -27.37
N GLY A 29 5.94 2.66 -27.56
CA GLY A 29 6.22 1.40 -26.90
C GLY A 29 6.14 1.68 -25.40
N PHE A 30 5.37 0.87 -24.67
CA PHE A 30 5.43 0.84 -23.21
C PHE A 30 6.88 0.63 -22.79
N THR A 31 7.60 1.72 -22.51
CA THR A 31 8.95 1.66 -21.97
C THR A 31 8.80 1.26 -20.51
N PHE A 32 9.07 -0.01 -20.25
CA PHE A 32 9.18 -0.55 -18.90
C PHE A 32 10.16 0.31 -18.11
N ARG A 33 9.72 0.87 -16.97
CA ARG A 33 10.65 1.17 -15.88
C ARG A 33 11.29 -0.17 -15.49
N GLY A 34 12.59 -0.30 -15.71
CA GLY A 34 13.37 -1.48 -15.33
C GLY A 34 13.16 -1.83 -13.85
N THR A 35 13.31 -3.12 -13.54
CA THR A 35 12.96 -3.75 -12.25
C THR A 35 13.82 -3.31 -11.07
N ASP A 36 14.88 -2.52 -11.26
CA ASP A 36 15.68 -1.94 -10.19
C ASP A 36 15.34 -0.46 -10.01
N GLN A 37 14.23 -0.19 -9.31
CA GLN A 37 14.07 1.10 -8.68
C GLN A 37 15.03 1.16 -7.48
N PRO A 38 15.78 2.26 -7.30
CA PRO A 38 16.63 2.42 -6.13
C PRO A 38 15.77 2.31 -4.86
N PRO A 39 16.35 1.88 -3.73
CA PRO A 39 15.62 1.83 -2.48
C PRO A 39 14.97 3.17 -2.14
N ALA A 40 13.75 3.12 -1.59
CA ALA A 40 13.00 4.32 -1.21
C ALA A 40 13.82 5.18 -0.24
N ARG A 41 13.86 6.49 -0.50
CA ARG A 41 14.50 7.43 0.42
C ARG A 41 13.54 7.86 1.51
N PHE A 42 13.92 7.66 2.75
CA PHE A 42 13.15 8.11 3.90
C PHE A 42 13.49 9.58 4.28
N PRO A 43 12.60 10.31 4.96
CA PRO A 43 11.28 9.89 5.42
C PRO A 43 10.26 9.81 4.28
N LEU A 44 9.24 8.97 4.44
CA LEU A 44 8.09 8.99 3.55
C LEU A 44 7.26 10.26 3.78
N LYS A 45 6.52 10.67 2.75
CA LYS A 45 5.63 11.83 2.77
C LYS A 45 4.26 11.47 2.21
N ILE A 46 3.24 12.22 2.61
CA ILE A 46 1.97 12.23 1.90
C ILE A 46 2.19 12.92 0.55
N SER A 47 1.65 12.34 -0.52
CA SER A 47 1.74 12.94 -1.85
C SER A 47 1.05 14.31 -1.87
N PRO A 48 1.43 15.22 -2.78
CA PRO A 48 0.71 16.49 -2.96
C PRO A 48 -0.79 16.31 -3.27
N SER A 49 -1.18 15.18 -3.85
CA SER A 49 -2.58 14.85 -4.11
C SER A 49 -3.34 14.37 -2.87
N GLY A 50 -2.67 14.06 -1.76
CA GLY A 50 -3.28 13.53 -0.55
C GLY A 50 -3.72 12.06 -0.64
N LYS A 51 -3.48 11.37 -1.76
CA LYS A 51 -4.04 10.03 -2.03
C LYS A 51 -3.07 8.86 -1.79
N HIS A 52 -1.77 9.11 -1.87
CA HIS A 52 -0.76 8.06 -1.73
C HIS A 52 0.48 8.56 -0.98
N LEU A 53 1.46 7.68 -0.81
CA LEU A 53 2.74 8.00 -0.18
C LEU A 53 3.82 8.20 -1.24
N THR A 54 4.76 9.08 -0.97
CA THR A 54 5.99 9.22 -1.75
C THR A 54 7.22 9.03 -0.88
N ASP A 55 8.31 8.61 -1.49
CA ASP A 55 9.62 8.72 -0.87
C ASP A 55 10.10 10.18 -0.84
N ASN A 56 11.23 10.45 -0.20
CA ASN A 56 11.75 11.80 -0.03
C ASN A 56 12.19 12.47 -1.36
N ASN A 57 12.27 11.73 -2.47
CA ASN A 57 12.49 12.26 -3.81
C ASN A 57 11.19 12.50 -4.60
N GLY A 58 10.02 12.20 -4.02
CA GLY A 58 8.73 12.30 -4.71
C GLY A 58 8.35 11.06 -5.53
N THR A 59 9.08 9.95 -5.39
CA THR A 59 8.74 8.70 -6.08
C THR A 59 7.54 8.05 -5.38
N PRO A 60 6.48 7.66 -6.10
CA PRO A 60 5.35 6.94 -5.51
C PRO A 60 5.80 5.69 -4.75
N PHE A 61 5.31 5.56 -3.52
CA PHE A 61 5.60 4.46 -2.61
C PHE A 61 4.34 3.61 -2.44
N LEU A 62 4.27 2.51 -3.20
CA LEU A 62 3.23 1.50 -3.01
C LEU A 62 3.51 0.77 -1.69
N MET A 63 2.69 1.01 -0.67
CA MET A 63 2.93 0.41 0.63
C MET A 63 2.43 -1.03 0.68
N VAL A 64 3.34 -1.98 0.86
CA VAL A 64 3.01 -3.39 1.05
C VAL A 64 3.48 -3.79 2.44
N ALA A 65 2.54 -3.71 3.37
CA ALA A 65 2.77 -3.92 4.78
C ALA A 65 2.49 -5.36 5.19
N ASP A 66 3.20 -5.86 6.20
CA ASP A 66 2.86 -7.09 6.93
C ASP A 66 2.58 -6.80 8.40
N VAL A 67 1.66 -7.53 9.00
CA VAL A 67 1.31 -7.39 10.40
C VAL A 67 2.16 -8.32 11.28
N ALA A 68 2.98 -7.74 12.15
CA ALA A 68 3.94 -8.43 13.03
C ALA A 68 3.78 -8.05 14.51
N TRP A 69 2.52 -8.02 15.00
CA TRP A 69 2.11 -7.62 16.35
C TRP A 69 3.08 -7.97 17.47
N GLN A 70 3.43 -9.24 17.61
CA GLN A 70 4.16 -9.70 18.78
C GLN A 70 5.68 -9.78 18.59
N MET A 71 6.24 -9.16 17.53
CA MET A 71 7.67 -9.25 17.19
C MET A 71 8.57 -8.95 18.40
N LEU A 72 8.36 -7.79 19.05
CA LEU A 72 9.20 -7.34 20.17
C LEU A 72 9.11 -8.29 21.38
N ARG A 73 7.99 -8.98 21.55
CA ARG A 73 7.77 -9.91 22.64
C ARG A 73 8.30 -11.31 22.37
N ARG A 74 8.18 -11.79 21.14
CA ARG A 74 8.35 -13.20 20.81
C ARG A 74 9.66 -13.54 20.13
N LEU A 75 10.24 -12.60 19.38
CA LEU A 75 11.42 -12.88 18.58
C LEU A 75 12.69 -12.37 19.25
N SER A 76 13.76 -13.14 19.14
CA SER A 76 15.13 -12.64 19.32
C SER A 76 15.50 -11.65 18.20
N TYR A 77 16.60 -10.91 18.38
CA TYR A 77 17.13 -10.03 17.33
C TYR A 77 17.39 -10.79 16.02
N THR A 78 18.05 -11.95 16.11
CA THR A 78 18.36 -12.79 14.94
C THR A 78 17.10 -13.27 14.22
N GLU A 79 16.06 -13.63 14.96
CA GLU A 79 14.79 -14.06 14.36
C GLU A 79 14.00 -12.90 13.75
N ALA A 80 14.03 -11.72 14.38
CA ALA A 80 13.43 -10.53 13.81
C ALA A 80 14.12 -10.13 12.49
N VAL A 81 15.46 -10.23 12.45
CA VAL A 81 16.25 -10.05 11.22
C VAL A 81 15.87 -11.09 10.17
N GLN A 82 15.78 -12.37 10.54
CA GLN A 82 15.36 -13.44 9.62
C GLN A 82 13.97 -13.16 9.03
N TYR A 83 13.02 -12.72 9.85
CA TYR A 83 11.70 -12.31 9.39
C TYR A 83 11.79 -11.16 8.38
N MET A 84 12.56 -10.12 8.68
CA MET A 84 12.71 -8.95 7.79
C MET A 84 13.34 -9.33 6.45
N ASP A 85 14.35 -10.19 6.44
CA ASP A 85 15.02 -10.65 5.21
C ASP A 85 14.04 -11.43 4.33
N ILE A 86 13.25 -12.33 4.93
CA ILE A 86 12.22 -13.09 4.20
C ILE A 86 11.15 -12.15 3.64
N ARG A 87 10.59 -11.26 4.48
CA ARG A 87 9.56 -10.31 4.04
C ARG A 87 10.08 -9.39 2.94
N LYS A 88 11.34 -8.93 3.03
CA LYS A 88 11.97 -8.15 1.97
C LYS A 88 12.05 -8.92 0.66
N SER A 89 12.46 -10.20 0.69
CA SER A 89 12.50 -11.05 -0.51
C SER A 89 11.11 -11.30 -1.12
N GLN A 90 10.06 -11.27 -0.30
CA GLN A 90 8.66 -11.37 -0.72
C GLN A 90 8.07 -10.04 -1.20
N SER A 91 8.88 -8.98 -1.33
CA SER A 91 8.51 -7.64 -1.77
C SER A 91 7.68 -6.80 -0.78
N PHE A 92 7.57 -7.24 0.48
CA PHE A 92 7.12 -6.35 1.54
C PHE A 92 8.12 -5.22 1.76
N ASN A 93 7.59 -4.03 2.05
CA ASN A 93 8.41 -2.84 2.33
C ASN A 93 8.07 -2.17 3.65
N THR A 94 7.03 -2.64 4.34
CA THR A 94 6.59 -2.14 5.65
C THR A 94 6.23 -3.32 6.53
N PHE A 95 6.44 -3.22 7.85
CA PHE A 95 5.80 -4.11 8.80
C PHE A 95 5.31 -3.34 10.03
N LEU A 96 4.23 -3.82 10.63
CA LEU A 96 3.59 -3.18 11.79
C LEU A 96 3.87 -3.99 13.07
N VAL A 97 4.26 -3.32 14.15
CA VAL A 97 4.53 -3.97 15.45
C VAL A 97 3.75 -3.30 16.56
N HIS A 98 3.40 -4.06 17.61
CA HIS A 98 2.99 -3.46 18.87
C HIS A 98 4.23 -2.98 19.62
N LEU A 99 4.25 -1.71 20.02
CA LEU A 99 5.29 -1.16 20.87
C LEU A 99 5.25 -1.80 22.26
N LEU A 100 4.04 -1.87 22.84
CA LEU A 100 3.78 -2.51 24.11
C LEU A 100 3.37 -3.98 23.89
N PRO A 101 3.69 -4.91 24.81
CA PRO A 101 3.26 -6.30 24.67
C PRO A 101 1.73 -6.41 24.76
N ALA A 102 1.14 -7.56 24.39
CA ALA A 102 -0.33 -7.70 24.34
C ALA A 102 -1.05 -7.50 25.69
N LEU A 103 -0.35 -7.64 26.83
CA LEU A 103 -0.92 -7.41 28.15
C LEU A 103 0.09 -6.65 29.06
N PRO A 104 -0.37 -5.81 29.99
CA PRO A 104 0.50 -5.03 30.89
C PRO A 104 1.47 -5.83 31.78
N ASN A 105 1.14 -7.09 32.06
CA ASN A 105 1.99 -7.98 32.86
C ASN A 105 3.06 -8.71 32.03
N GLN A 106 3.04 -8.57 30.70
CA GLN A 106 4.00 -9.22 29.81
C GLN A 106 5.28 -8.40 29.65
N ARG A 107 6.28 -9.03 29.06
CA ARG A 107 7.63 -8.51 28.86
C ARG A 107 8.06 -8.71 27.41
N ASN A 108 9.07 -7.99 26.95
CA ASN A 108 9.68 -8.25 25.65
C ASN A 108 10.42 -9.60 25.65
N PHE A 109 11.01 -9.97 24.50
CA PHE A 109 11.78 -11.20 24.36
C PHE A 109 12.88 -11.34 25.45
N ASN A 110 13.56 -10.23 25.76
CA ASN A 110 14.62 -10.15 26.78
C ASN A 110 14.10 -10.11 28.23
N LYS A 111 12.81 -10.39 28.45
CA LYS A 111 12.15 -10.39 29.78
C LYS A 111 12.11 -9.01 30.47
N ILE A 112 12.23 -7.93 29.71
CA ILE A 112 12.18 -6.56 30.22
C ILE A 112 10.77 -5.97 30.10
N ALA A 113 10.33 -5.21 31.11
CA ALA A 113 9.05 -4.51 31.12
C ALA A 113 9.17 -3.16 30.39
N PRO A 114 8.13 -2.66 29.70
CA PRO A 114 8.18 -1.36 29.04
C PRO A 114 8.32 -0.19 30.00
N PHE A 115 7.79 -0.32 31.21
CA PHE A 115 7.77 0.73 32.23
C PHE A 115 8.25 0.15 33.57
N LEU A 116 8.83 1.01 34.40
CA LEU A 116 9.18 0.71 35.79
C LEU A 116 7.97 0.92 36.71
N ASP A 117 8.14 0.63 38.00
CA ASP A 117 7.22 1.00 39.09
C ASP A 117 5.74 0.70 38.80
N ASN A 118 5.44 -0.56 38.47
CA ASN A 118 4.09 -1.05 38.20
C ASN A 118 3.37 -0.32 37.05
N ASN A 119 4.04 -0.24 35.89
CA ASN A 119 3.50 0.38 34.67
C ASN A 119 3.34 1.91 34.75
N ASP A 120 4.17 2.60 35.52
CA ASP A 120 4.24 4.07 35.54
C ASP A 120 4.73 4.60 34.17
N LEU A 121 3.84 5.27 33.43
CA LEU A 121 4.11 5.73 32.06
C LEU A 121 5.16 6.84 32.02
N THR A 122 5.37 7.53 33.15
CA THR A 122 6.41 8.55 33.31
C THR A 122 7.79 7.95 33.55
N LYS A 123 7.87 6.63 33.75
CA LYS A 123 9.14 5.89 33.94
C LYS A 123 9.36 4.80 32.88
N PRO A 124 9.51 5.17 31.60
CA PRO A 124 9.91 4.24 30.54
C PRO A 124 11.22 3.51 30.87
N ASN A 125 11.22 2.19 30.69
CA ASN A 125 12.41 1.37 30.91
C ASN A 125 13.34 1.42 29.70
N LYS A 126 14.48 2.12 29.81
CA LYS A 126 15.46 2.28 28.72
C LYS A 126 15.81 0.96 28.02
N SER A 127 16.08 -0.11 28.77
CA SER A 127 16.50 -1.41 28.21
C SER A 127 15.41 -2.09 27.37
N TYR A 128 14.13 -1.78 27.63
CA TYR A 128 13.03 -2.23 26.78
C TYR A 128 13.09 -1.57 25.40
N PHE A 129 13.20 -0.23 25.38
CA PHE A 129 13.20 0.56 24.16
C PHE A 129 14.51 0.46 23.38
N ASP A 130 15.63 0.13 24.03
CA ASP A 130 16.89 -0.23 23.38
C ASP A 130 16.69 -1.43 22.43
N TYR A 131 15.77 -2.36 22.76
CA TYR A 131 15.47 -3.48 21.86
C TYR A 131 14.70 -3.04 20.61
N LEU A 132 13.66 -2.20 20.76
CA LEU A 132 12.96 -1.61 19.60
C LEU A 132 13.94 -0.83 18.70
N GLU A 133 14.87 -0.07 19.28
CA GLU A 133 15.86 0.68 18.52
C GLU A 133 16.72 -0.22 17.62
N LYS A 134 17.14 -1.39 18.13
CA LYS A 134 17.84 -2.40 17.31
C LYS A 134 16.97 -2.90 16.15
N ILE A 135 15.67 -3.11 16.38
CA ILE A 135 14.73 -3.53 15.34
C ILE A 135 14.54 -2.46 14.27
N VAL A 136 14.38 -1.19 14.67
CA VAL A 136 14.24 -0.05 13.74
C VAL A 136 15.49 0.12 12.87
N ILE A 137 16.68 0.00 13.46
CA ILE A 137 17.95 0.05 12.72
C ILE A 137 18.04 -1.10 11.71
N ALA A 138 17.76 -2.33 12.14
CA ALA A 138 17.80 -3.50 11.27
C ALA A 138 16.80 -3.41 10.10
N ALA A 139 15.62 -2.83 10.34
CA ALA A 139 14.64 -2.54 9.30
C ALA A 139 15.15 -1.49 8.30
N ARG A 140 15.81 -0.43 8.78
CA ARG A 140 16.39 0.63 7.94
C ARG A 140 17.45 0.07 6.99
N GLU A 141 18.35 -0.78 7.49
CA GLU A 141 19.38 -1.46 6.68
C GLU A 141 18.78 -2.27 5.52
N ARG A 142 17.54 -2.76 5.69
CA ARG A 142 16.79 -3.54 4.70
C ARG A 142 15.83 -2.69 3.86
N ASN A 143 15.84 -1.38 4.04
CA ASN A 143 14.90 -0.45 3.43
C ASN A 143 13.44 -0.87 3.69
N LEU A 144 13.14 -1.11 4.96
CA LEU A 144 11.80 -1.41 5.48
C LEU A 144 11.34 -0.26 6.40
N VAL A 145 10.07 0.10 6.27
CA VAL A 145 9.37 1.00 7.18
C VAL A 145 8.83 0.20 8.37
N VAL A 146 8.93 0.77 9.56
CA VAL A 146 8.36 0.19 10.78
C VAL A 146 7.14 1.03 11.18
N GLY A 147 5.95 0.46 11.06
CA GLY A 147 4.74 1.00 11.66
C GLY A 147 4.68 0.63 13.14
N ILE A 148 4.75 1.61 14.02
CA ILE A 148 4.81 1.39 15.47
C ILE A 148 3.45 1.71 16.08
N VAL A 149 2.71 0.67 16.45
CA VAL A 149 1.44 0.82 17.17
C VAL A 149 1.72 1.10 18.63
N VAL A 150 1.50 2.35 19.04
CA VAL A 150 2.01 2.94 20.29
C VAL A 150 1.34 2.35 21.53
N SER A 151 0.06 2.03 21.45
CA SER A 151 -0.70 1.30 22.47
C SER A 151 -1.93 0.64 21.83
N ARG A 152 -2.55 -0.30 22.54
CA ARG A 152 -3.76 -1.03 22.15
C ARG A 152 -4.75 -1.07 23.32
N GLN A 153 -6.01 -1.36 23.05
CA GLN A 153 -7.10 -1.41 24.06
C GLN A 153 -6.73 -2.19 25.34
N SER A 154 -5.98 -3.28 25.21
CA SER A 154 -5.48 -4.12 26.32
C SER A 154 -4.69 -3.39 27.41
N TRP A 155 -4.18 -2.19 27.12
CA TRP A 155 -3.41 -1.36 28.04
C TRP A 155 -4.23 -0.24 28.69
N ASN A 156 -5.51 -0.07 28.31
CA ASN A 156 -6.34 1.03 28.83
C ASN A 156 -6.40 1.01 30.36
N THR A 157 -6.62 -0.14 30.98
CA THR A 157 -6.62 -0.25 32.46
C THR A 157 -5.33 0.28 33.11
N ALA A 158 -4.16 0.15 32.48
CA ALA A 158 -2.93 0.72 33.01
C ALA A 158 -2.85 2.23 32.77
N PHE A 159 -3.26 2.70 31.59
CA PHE A 159 -3.26 4.12 31.24
C PHE A 159 -4.30 4.92 32.04
N ASP A 160 -5.49 4.36 32.27
CA ASP A 160 -6.62 5.00 32.97
C ASP A 160 -6.34 5.25 34.46
N THR A 161 -5.35 4.55 35.03
CA THR A 161 -4.87 4.83 36.40
C THR A 161 -4.00 6.10 36.48
N GLN A 162 -3.67 6.68 35.34
CA GLN A 162 -2.78 7.83 35.21
C GLN A 162 -3.50 8.99 34.52
N LYS A 163 -2.93 10.19 34.62
CA LYS A 163 -3.53 11.42 34.09
C LYS A 163 -2.97 11.81 32.73
N GLU A 164 -3.60 12.78 32.08
CA GLU A 164 -3.24 13.27 30.75
C GLU A 164 -1.76 13.65 30.61
N GLU A 165 -1.15 14.19 31.67
CA GLU A 165 0.27 14.56 31.70
C GLU A 165 1.18 13.34 31.52
N ALA A 166 0.81 12.19 32.09
CA ALA A 166 1.57 10.94 31.95
C ALA A 166 1.45 10.36 30.54
N TRP A 167 0.25 10.44 29.94
CA TRP A 167 0.04 10.01 28.55
C TRP A 167 0.85 10.86 27.57
N LYS A 168 0.85 12.19 27.77
CA LYS A 168 1.66 13.12 26.98
C LYS A 168 3.15 12.88 27.18
N SER A 169 3.59 12.69 28.44
CA SER A 169 4.98 12.37 28.77
C SER A 169 5.46 11.09 28.06
N TYR A 170 4.62 10.05 28.02
CA TYR A 170 4.91 8.84 27.27
C TYR A 170 5.05 9.11 25.77
N GLY A 171 4.11 9.84 25.16
CA GLY A 171 4.18 10.26 23.77
C GLY A 171 5.46 11.03 23.45
N THR A 172 5.82 12.01 24.28
CA THR A 172 7.05 12.81 24.17
C THR A 172 8.30 11.95 24.30
N TYR A 173 8.33 11.01 25.23
CA TYR A 173 9.47 10.11 25.38
C TYR A 173 9.72 9.28 24.11
N VAL A 174 8.68 8.65 23.55
CA VAL A 174 8.86 7.81 22.35
C VAL A 174 9.14 8.65 21.10
N GLY A 175 8.45 9.79 20.93
CA GLY A 175 8.71 10.74 19.85
C GLY A 175 10.16 11.20 19.85
N LYS A 176 10.66 11.70 20.99
CA LYS A 176 12.04 12.17 21.15
C LYS A 176 13.08 11.09 20.90
N ARG A 177 12.85 9.89 21.43
CA ARG A 177 13.82 8.80 21.33
C ARG A 177 14.02 8.34 19.89
N PHE A 178 12.93 8.31 19.11
CA PHE A 178 12.92 7.70 17.78
C PHE A 178 12.82 8.70 16.62
N SER A 179 12.75 10.01 16.88
CA SER A 179 12.70 11.06 15.85
C SER A 179 13.87 11.04 14.87
N LYS A 180 15.04 10.57 15.31
CA LYS A 180 16.25 10.40 14.47
C LYS A 180 16.13 9.30 13.40
N TYR A 181 15.08 8.48 13.42
CA TYR A 181 14.88 7.38 12.47
C TYR A 181 13.81 7.72 11.43
N ALA A 182 14.24 7.91 10.19
CA ALA A 182 13.32 8.33 9.12
C ALA A 182 12.37 7.22 8.62
N ASN A 183 12.62 5.95 8.95
CA ASN A 183 11.85 4.79 8.48
C ASN A 183 10.73 4.37 9.45
N ILE A 184 10.15 5.32 10.20
CA ILE A 184 9.09 5.07 11.17
C ILE A 184 7.78 5.71 10.70
N ILE A 185 6.68 5.00 10.93
CA ILE A 185 5.33 5.56 10.96
C ILE A 185 4.77 5.31 12.36
N TRP A 186 4.33 6.36 13.03
CA TRP A 186 3.62 6.23 14.31
C TRP A 186 2.19 5.84 14.05
N ILE A 187 1.66 4.87 14.80
CA ILE A 187 0.28 4.44 14.70
C ILE A 187 -0.36 4.57 16.08
N VAL A 188 -1.36 5.44 16.18
CA VAL A 188 -2.10 5.74 17.41
C VAL A 188 -3.56 5.44 17.09
N SER A 189 -4.17 4.48 17.80
CA SER A 189 -5.54 4.05 17.45
C SER A 189 -6.54 5.14 17.81
N GLU A 190 -7.50 5.41 16.93
CA GLU A 190 -8.56 6.40 17.22
C GLU A 190 -9.77 5.75 17.91
N GLU A 191 -9.94 4.44 17.75
CA GLU A 191 -11.11 3.66 18.21
C GLU A 191 -10.86 2.89 19.51
N GLU A 192 -9.60 2.52 19.80
CA GLU A 192 -9.29 1.61 20.89
C GLU A 192 -9.11 2.28 22.25
N TYR A 193 -9.08 3.62 22.30
CA TYR A 193 -8.99 4.35 23.56
C TYR A 193 -10.38 4.62 24.13
N GLN A 194 -10.52 4.47 25.45
CA GLN A 194 -11.77 4.81 26.14
C GLN A 194 -12.06 6.32 26.09
N SER A 195 -11.04 7.15 25.88
CA SER A 195 -11.16 8.61 25.82
C SER A 195 -10.42 9.21 24.63
N ALA A 196 -11.08 10.13 23.91
CA ALA A 196 -10.47 10.98 22.89
C ALA A 196 -9.30 11.83 23.43
N SER A 197 -9.26 12.12 24.74
CA SER A 197 -8.15 12.85 25.37
C SER A 197 -6.85 12.06 25.40
N GLN A 198 -6.91 10.73 25.52
CA GLN A 198 -5.74 9.86 25.52
C GLN A 198 -5.08 9.84 24.14
N PHE A 199 -5.87 9.66 23.08
CA PHE A 199 -5.42 9.77 21.69
C PHE A 199 -4.71 11.12 21.45
N LYS A 200 -5.37 12.21 21.86
CA LYS A 200 -4.87 13.57 21.71
C LYS A 200 -3.52 13.75 22.42
N ALA A 201 -3.44 13.41 23.71
CA ALA A 201 -2.25 13.63 24.53
C ALA A 201 -1.02 12.85 24.03
N ILE A 202 -1.21 11.58 23.67
CA ILE A 202 -0.13 10.74 23.11
C ILE A 202 0.33 11.30 21.76
N SER A 203 -0.62 11.64 20.88
CA SER A 203 -0.31 12.17 19.54
C SER A 203 0.41 13.51 19.59
N GLU A 204 -0.02 14.42 20.48
CA GLU A 204 0.66 15.71 20.71
C GLU A 204 2.07 15.51 21.26
N GLY A 205 2.24 14.60 22.22
CA GLY A 205 3.55 14.29 22.79
C GLY A 205 4.52 13.76 21.73
N ILE A 206 4.06 12.87 20.86
CA ILE A 206 4.88 12.36 19.74
C ILE A 206 5.26 13.51 18.81
N ARG A 207 4.27 14.28 18.33
CA ARG A 207 4.47 15.37 17.37
C ARG A 207 5.41 16.46 17.88
N SER A 208 5.42 16.75 19.19
CA SER A 208 6.30 17.78 19.74
C SER A 208 7.78 17.49 19.56
N GLU A 209 8.15 16.24 19.27
CA GLU A 209 9.56 15.79 19.20
C GLU A 209 9.91 15.09 17.88
N SER A 210 8.93 14.74 17.06
CA SER A 210 9.10 13.96 15.84
C SER A 210 8.49 14.61 14.59
N ASP A 211 8.63 15.93 14.49
CA ASP A 211 8.14 16.69 13.35
C ASP A 211 8.69 16.12 12.02
N GLY A 212 7.82 15.99 11.02
CA GLY A 212 8.13 15.35 9.73
C GLY A 212 8.01 13.82 9.67
N GLN A 213 7.78 13.11 10.78
CA GLN A 213 7.37 11.69 10.73
C GLN A 213 5.85 11.56 10.57
N ILE A 214 5.40 10.55 9.84
CA ILE A 214 3.96 10.31 9.63
C ILE A 214 3.33 9.76 10.90
N LEU A 215 2.21 10.36 11.32
CA LEU A 215 1.31 9.81 12.34
C LEU A 215 0.04 9.28 11.66
N ALA A 216 -0.24 8.00 11.86
CA ALA A 216 -1.34 7.26 11.27
C ALA A 216 -2.37 6.80 12.33
N SER A 217 -3.60 6.54 11.89
CA SER A 217 -4.63 5.89 12.71
C SER A 217 -4.63 4.37 12.51
N LEU A 218 -5.21 3.68 13.49
CA LEU A 218 -5.60 2.27 13.39
C LEU A 218 -7.10 2.13 13.70
N ASN A 219 -7.82 1.51 12.77
CA ASN A 219 -9.26 1.26 12.82
C ASN A 219 -9.55 -0.23 12.59
N THR A 220 -10.57 -0.80 13.24
CA THR A 220 -10.86 -2.25 13.16
C THR A 220 -12.07 -2.61 12.30
N CYS A 221 -13.11 -1.79 12.17
CA CYS A 221 -14.29 -2.25 11.42
C CYS A 221 -15.19 -1.16 10.84
N SER A 222 -14.84 0.12 10.91
CA SER A 222 -15.69 1.17 10.35
C SER A 222 -14.89 2.43 10.03
N PRO A 223 -15.38 3.27 9.11
CA PRO A 223 -14.93 4.65 9.08
C PRO A 223 -15.44 5.36 10.33
N THR A 224 -14.51 5.78 11.17
CA THR A 224 -14.80 6.80 12.18
C THR A 224 -14.97 8.13 11.47
N SER A 225 -16.05 8.83 11.77
CA SER A 225 -16.17 10.26 11.47
C SER A 225 -15.13 11.01 12.28
N VAL A 226 -13.99 11.31 11.66
CA VAL A 226 -12.95 12.13 12.30
C VAL A 226 -13.21 13.59 12.00
N ASN A 227 -13.14 14.42 13.03
CA ASN A 227 -13.11 15.87 12.86
C ASN A 227 -11.73 16.28 12.31
N ASP A 228 -11.60 16.31 10.98
CA ASP A 228 -10.34 16.58 10.26
C ASP A 228 -9.76 17.99 10.48
N ASN A 229 -10.50 18.89 11.17
CA ASN A 229 -10.02 20.24 11.51
C ASN A 229 -9.10 20.29 12.74
N SER A 230 -8.79 19.15 13.37
CA SER A 230 -7.86 19.10 14.49
C SER A 230 -6.39 19.12 14.00
N PRO A 231 -5.48 19.89 14.65
CA PRO A 231 -4.04 19.81 14.38
C PRO A 231 -3.44 18.43 14.72
N ASN A 232 -4.21 17.54 15.36
CA ASN A 232 -3.82 16.20 15.76
C ASN A 232 -4.38 15.10 14.83
N HIS A 233 -4.91 15.44 13.66
CA HIS A 233 -5.44 14.45 12.70
C HIS A 233 -4.34 13.52 12.19
N SER A 234 -4.63 12.23 12.07
CA SER A 234 -3.72 11.28 11.44
C SER A 234 -3.64 11.51 9.92
N GLN A 235 -2.44 11.43 9.37
CA GLN A 235 -2.13 11.69 7.96
C GLN A 235 -2.30 10.45 7.07
N LEU A 236 -2.41 9.27 7.67
CA LEU A 236 -2.51 7.97 7.03
C LEU A 236 -3.47 7.09 7.85
N LYS A 237 -4.27 6.24 7.21
CA LYS A 237 -5.13 5.28 7.92
C LYS A 237 -4.68 3.84 7.68
N PHE A 238 -4.60 3.05 8.75
CA PHE A 238 -4.56 1.59 8.66
C PHE A 238 -5.90 1.03 9.12
N ILE A 239 -6.61 0.35 8.22
CA ILE A 239 -7.84 -0.36 8.56
C ILE A 239 -7.47 -1.83 8.63
N ILE A 240 -7.45 -2.38 9.84
CA ILE A 240 -7.08 -3.76 10.08
C ILE A 240 -8.27 -4.46 10.70
N PRO A 241 -9.06 -5.16 9.88
CA PRO A 241 -10.22 -5.90 10.33
C PRO A 241 -9.90 -6.82 11.51
N ASP A 242 -10.80 -6.86 12.49
CA ASP A 242 -10.72 -7.90 13.51
C ASP A 242 -11.01 -9.29 12.92
N SER A 243 -10.77 -10.35 13.69
CA SER A 243 -10.93 -11.73 13.21
C SER A 243 -12.38 -12.18 13.00
N THR A 244 -13.37 -11.33 13.29
CA THR A 244 -14.79 -11.62 13.12
C THR A 244 -15.35 -11.05 11.82
N VAL A 245 -14.60 -10.15 11.15
CA VAL A 245 -15.02 -9.53 9.90
C VAL A 245 -15.04 -10.55 8.76
N THR A 246 -16.24 -10.79 8.24
CA THR A 246 -16.50 -11.70 7.13
C THR A 246 -15.99 -11.14 5.79
N PRO A 247 -15.79 -11.98 4.76
CA PRO A 247 -15.46 -11.51 3.41
C PRO A 247 -16.50 -10.52 2.83
N ALA A 248 -17.79 -10.68 3.17
CA ALA A 248 -18.85 -9.78 2.73
C ALA A 248 -18.75 -8.40 3.38
N GLU A 249 -18.46 -8.35 4.69
CA GLU A 249 -18.23 -7.08 5.41
C GLU A 249 -16.97 -6.37 4.92
N TYR A 250 -15.91 -7.12 4.59
CA TYR A 250 -14.73 -6.55 3.94
C TYR A 250 -15.07 -5.90 2.60
N ALA A 251 -15.84 -6.59 1.74
CA ALA A 251 -16.25 -6.05 0.45
C ALA A 251 -17.13 -4.80 0.64
N ALA A 252 -18.03 -4.80 1.62
CA ALA A 252 -18.85 -3.64 1.97
C ALA A 252 -17.99 -2.45 2.43
N LEU A 253 -16.96 -2.70 3.25
CA LEU A 253 -16.00 -1.68 3.67
C LEU A 253 -15.20 -1.13 2.48
N ALA A 254 -14.68 -2.00 1.60
CA ALA A 254 -13.93 -1.59 0.42
C ALA A 254 -14.79 -0.75 -0.54
N ASN A 255 -16.05 -1.14 -0.74
CA ASN A 255 -17.02 -0.39 -1.54
C ASN A 255 -17.40 0.93 -0.88
N TRP A 256 -17.57 0.96 0.44
CA TRP A 256 -17.79 2.21 1.16
C TRP A 256 -16.60 3.15 1.00
N GLN A 257 -15.36 2.66 1.14
CA GLN A 257 -14.15 3.46 0.92
C GLN A 257 -14.13 4.00 -0.51
N LYS A 258 -14.39 3.15 -1.51
CA LYS A 258 -14.46 3.56 -2.92
C LYS A 258 -15.42 4.74 -3.14
N ASN A 259 -16.56 4.77 -2.47
CA ASN A 259 -17.65 5.72 -2.73
C ASN A 259 -17.71 6.90 -1.73
N SER A 260 -16.85 6.91 -0.70
CA SER A 260 -16.87 7.94 0.33
C SER A 260 -15.96 9.11 -0.03
N ALA A 261 -16.47 10.34 0.10
CA ALA A 261 -15.65 11.56 0.03
C ALA A 261 -14.49 11.54 1.04
N GLU A 262 -14.65 10.79 2.14
CA GLU A 262 -13.64 10.62 3.18
C GLU A 262 -12.39 9.87 2.69
N ALA A 263 -12.53 8.97 1.72
CA ALA A 263 -11.40 8.24 1.12
C ALA A 263 -10.49 9.12 0.27
N ALA A 264 -10.95 10.31 -0.12
CA ALA A 264 -10.14 11.30 -0.82
C ALA A 264 -9.31 12.19 0.13
N LEU A 265 -9.54 12.12 1.45
CA LEU A 265 -8.97 13.06 2.43
C LEU A 265 -7.56 12.69 2.87
N ARG A 266 -7.18 11.40 2.79
CA ARG A 266 -5.84 10.92 3.13
C ARG A 266 -5.57 9.51 2.60
N PRO A 267 -4.30 9.12 2.44
CA PRO A 267 -3.97 7.77 2.04
C PRO A 267 -4.42 6.76 3.11
N PHE A 268 -4.76 5.55 2.68
CA PHE A 268 -5.15 4.47 3.57
C PHE A 268 -4.67 3.11 3.07
N LEU A 269 -4.67 2.13 3.98
CA LEU A 269 -4.48 0.72 3.69
C LEU A 269 -5.61 -0.08 4.33
N ILE A 270 -6.11 -1.09 3.63
CA ILE A 270 -7.01 -2.10 4.20
C ILE A 270 -6.23 -3.41 4.32
N ALA A 271 -6.35 -4.07 5.47
CA ALA A 271 -5.82 -5.41 5.68
C ALA A 271 -6.86 -6.49 5.43
N ASN A 272 -6.42 -7.68 5.01
CA ASN A 272 -7.32 -8.81 4.83
C ASN A 272 -8.05 -9.20 6.12
N SER A 273 -9.30 -9.66 5.99
CA SER A 273 -10.26 -9.76 7.10
C SER A 273 -10.39 -11.12 7.78
N GLU A 274 -10.05 -12.21 7.10
CA GLU A 274 -10.25 -13.55 7.64
C GLU A 274 -8.92 -14.26 7.88
N PHE A 275 -8.76 -14.81 9.09
CA PHE A 275 -7.68 -15.72 9.44
C PHE A 275 -8.23 -16.88 10.27
N PRO A 276 -8.49 -18.04 9.66
CA PRO A 276 -8.84 -19.23 10.41
C PRO A 276 -7.73 -19.58 11.40
N LYS A 277 -8.13 -20.25 12.48
CA LYS A 277 -7.20 -20.76 13.51
C LYS A 277 -6.28 -21.84 12.94
N GLU A 278 -6.63 -22.41 11.79
CA GLU A 278 -5.91 -23.46 11.07
C GLU A 278 -5.37 -22.93 9.73
N ILE A 279 -4.26 -23.51 9.26
CA ILE A 279 -3.66 -23.14 7.98
C ILE A 279 -4.49 -23.77 6.86
N THR A 280 -5.21 -22.93 6.12
CA THR A 280 -5.92 -23.31 4.89
C THR A 280 -5.37 -22.49 3.72
N ASP A 281 -5.52 -23.00 2.50
CA ASP A 281 -5.19 -22.20 1.32
C ASP A 281 -6.19 -21.05 1.18
N GLN A 282 -5.75 -19.83 1.52
CA GLN A 282 -6.52 -18.58 1.42
C GLN A 282 -6.05 -17.71 0.27
N SER A 283 -5.26 -18.27 -0.63
CA SER A 283 -4.58 -17.51 -1.70
C SER A 283 -5.55 -16.70 -2.53
N THR A 284 -6.67 -17.29 -2.93
CA THR A 284 -7.70 -16.60 -3.74
C THR A 284 -8.40 -15.49 -2.96
N LEU A 285 -8.76 -15.74 -1.69
CA LEU A 285 -9.36 -14.72 -0.83
C LEU A 285 -8.41 -13.52 -0.65
N ILE A 286 -7.14 -13.78 -0.35
CA ILE A 286 -6.15 -12.73 -0.10
C ILE A 286 -5.83 -11.94 -1.37
N ARG A 287 -5.71 -12.60 -2.53
CA ARG A 287 -5.57 -11.88 -3.80
C ARG A 287 -6.79 -11.00 -4.06
N ASN A 288 -7.99 -11.52 -3.85
CA ASN A 288 -9.23 -10.75 -4.02
C ASN A 288 -9.24 -9.50 -3.13
N GLN A 289 -9.01 -9.68 -1.83
CA GLN A 289 -8.99 -8.56 -0.87
C GLN A 289 -7.87 -7.56 -1.16
N ALA A 290 -6.69 -8.02 -1.58
CA ALA A 290 -5.58 -7.16 -1.96
C ALA A 290 -5.93 -6.28 -3.17
N TYR A 291 -6.48 -6.86 -4.25
CA TYR A 291 -6.89 -6.08 -5.41
C TYR A 291 -8.12 -5.20 -5.11
N GLN A 292 -9.10 -5.66 -4.34
CA GLN A 292 -10.20 -4.82 -3.87
C GLN A 292 -9.71 -3.58 -3.11
N SER A 293 -8.68 -3.71 -2.27
CA SER A 293 -8.03 -2.58 -1.59
C SER A 293 -7.45 -1.58 -2.59
N ILE A 294 -6.74 -2.06 -3.62
CA ILE A 294 -6.19 -1.18 -4.66
C ILE A 294 -7.32 -0.51 -5.47
N LEU A 295 -8.41 -1.23 -5.74
CA LEU A 295 -9.53 -0.73 -6.53
C LEU A 295 -10.43 0.25 -5.77
N SER A 296 -10.32 0.31 -4.44
CA SER A 296 -10.84 1.42 -3.63
C SER A 296 -9.88 2.61 -3.57
N SER A 297 -8.79 2.60 -4.36
CA SER A 297 -7.74 3.63 -4.40
C SER A 297 -6.88 3.73 -3.13
N ALA A 298 -6.70 2.61 -2.42
CA ALA A 298 -5.76 2.54 -1.31
C ALA A 298 -4.31 2.84 -1.77
N ALA A 299 -3.49 3.34 -0.85
CA ALA A 299 -2.06 3.58 -1.07
C ALA A 299 -1.20 2.29 -1.11
N GLY A 300 -1.88 1.14 -1.04
CA GLY A 300 -1.26 -0.16 -0.98
C GLY A 300 -2.16 -1.19 -0.29
N PHE A 301 -1.52 -2.21 0.29
CA PHE A 301 -2.20 -3.33 0.94
C PHE A 301 -1.47 -3.74 2.22
N CYS A 302 -2.22 -4.02 3.28
CA CYS A 302 -1.68 -4.47 4.55
C CYS A 302 -1.97 -5.95 4.74
N HIS A 303 -0.99 -6.80 4.46
CA HIS A 303 -1.14 -8.23 4.68
C HIS A 303 -1.15 -8.56 6.17
N MET A 304 -2.11 -9.36 6.59
CA MET A 304 -2.09 -10.08 7.85
C MET A 304 -2.04 -11.57 7.53
N SER A 305 -1.53 -12.40 8.46
CA SER A 305 -1.43 -13.86 8.31
C SER A 305 -1.37 -14.53 9.69
N THR A 306 -1.34 -15.88 9.71
CA THR A 306 -1.25 -16.64 10.96
C THR A 306 0.01 -16.33 11.77
N ILE A 307 1.04 -15.74 11.15
CA ILE A 307 2.32 -15.44 11.81
C ILE A 307 2.34 -14.15 12.62
N LYS A 308 1.29 -13.32 12.59
CA LYS A 308 1.23 -12.01 13.27
C LYS A 308 1.64 -12.03 14.75
N ASN A 309 1.36 -13.16 15.41
CA ASN A 309 1.63 -13.37 16.83
C ASN A 309 2.88 -14.23 17.11
N PHE A 310 3.61 -14.66 16.08
CA PHE A 310 4.84 -15.46 16.14
C PHE A 310 4.69 -16.72 17.00
N ASN A 311 3.64 -17.50 16.75
CA ASN A 311 3.53 -18.86 17.28
C ASN A 311 4.69 -19.74 16.73
N PRO A 312 5.03 -20.87 17.37
CA PRO A 312 6.22 -21.66 17.01
C PRO A 312 6.33 -22.06 15.52
N THR A 313 5.20 -22.17 14.81
CA THR A 313 5.14 -22.50 13.39
C THR A 313 5.44 -21.34 12.44
N TRP A 314 5.72 -20.13 12.94
CA TRP A 314 5.84 -18.94 12.09
C TRP A 314 6.89 -19.08 10.98
N LYS A 315 8.01 -19.77 11.24
CA LYS A 315 9.08 -20.01 10.24
C LYS A 315 8.60 -20.87 9.06
N VAL A 316 7.65 -21.77 9.30
CA VAL A 316 7.05 -22.61 8.26
C VAL A 316 5.93 -21.87 7.53
N ASN A 317 5.23 -20.98 8.22
CA ASN A 317 4.05 -20.29 7.71
C ASN A 317 4.35 -18.96 7.01
N ILE A 318 5.55 -18.39 7.19
CA ILE A 318 5.91 -17.08 6.62
C ILE A 318 5.84 -17.01 5.09
N THR A 319 5.90 -18.15 4.40
CA THR A 319 5.75 -18.26 2.94
C THR A 319 4.37 -18.70 2.49
N LYS A 320 3.40 -18.77 3.41
CA LYS A 320 2.03 -19.23 3.15
C LYS A 320 1.04 -18.10 3.43
N ASP A 321 -0.24 -18.45 3.48
CA ASP A 321 -1.34 -17.54 3.77
C ASP A 321 -1.33 -16.33 2.83
N GLY A 322 -1.12 -16.54 1.52
CA GLY A 322 -1.15 -15.49 0.52
C GLY A 322 0.16 -14.71 0.33
N ALA A 323 1.12 -14.85 1.25
CA ALA A 323 2.42 -14.21 1.14
C ALA A 323 3.19 -14.61 -0.14
N GLU A 324 2.95 -15.81 -0.68
CA GLU A 324 3.58 -16.29 -1.91
C GLU A 324 3.20 -15.49 -3.17
N TYR A 325 2.10 -14.72 -3.16
CA TYR A 325 1.63 -13.92 -4.30
C TYR A 325 1.93 -12.42 -4.19
N ILE A 326 2.37 -11.95 -3.03
CA ILE A 326 2.63 -10.52 -2.80
C ILE A 326 3.69 -9.97 -3.76
N HIS A 327 4.70 -10.77 -4.11
CA HIS A 327 5.66 -10.39 -5.14
C HIS A 327 4.98 -10.13 -6.50
N GLN A 328 3.96 -10.92 -6.87
CA GLN A 328 3.23 -10.73 -8.12
C GLN A 328 2.38 -9.46 -8.08
N LEU A 329 1.69 -9.20 -6.96
CA LEU A 329 0.95 -7.95 -6.72
C LEU A 329 1.87 -6.74 -6.95
N VAL A 330 3.03 -6.72 -6.30
CA VAL A 330 4.01 -5.63 -6.44
C VAL A 330 4.53 -5.52 -7.87
N LYS A 331 4.88 -6.65 -8.49
CA LYS A 331 5.41 -6.68 -9.85
C LYS A 331 4.42 -6.12 -10.87
N ILE A 332 3.14 -6.49 -10.76
CA ILE A 332 2.09 -6.03 -11.67
C ILE A 332 1.83 -4.54 -11.44
N LEU A 333 1.61 -4.12 -10.19
CA LEU A 333 1.31 -2.72 -9.88
C LEU A 333 2.46 -1.76 -10.20
N LYS A 334 3.73 -2.19 -10.12
CA LYS A 334 4.87 -1.38 -10.57
C LYS A 334 4.82 -1.01 -12.07
N GLY A 335 4.15 -1.81 -12.89
CA GLY A 335 3.95 -1.53 -14.31
C GLY A 335 2.74 -0.66 -14.61
N ILE A 336 2.00 -0.24 -13.57
CA ILE A 336 0.72 0.44 -13.67
C ILE A 336 0.85 1.79 -12.92
N PRO A 337 0.36 2.90 -13.48
CA PRO A 337 0.25 4.19 -12.79
C PRO A 337 -0.85 4.19 -11.71
N TRP A 338 -0.79 3.24 -10.77
CA TRP A 338 -1.79 3.02 -9.72
C TRP A 338 -2.00 4.27 -8.85
N GLU A 339 -0.96 5.08 -8.67
CA GLU A 339 -0.97 6.29 -7.85
C GLU A 339 -1.86 7.42 -8.42
N TYR A 340 -2.23 7.30 -9.70
CA TYR A 340 -3.11 8.22 -10.42
C TYR A 340 -4.49 7.61 -10.72
N MET A 341 -4.71 6.36 -10.32
CA MET A 341 -5.99 5.70 -10.48
C MET A 341 -6.99 6.19 -9.43
N GLN A 342 -8.25 6.24 -9.83
CA GLN A 342 -9.37 6.65 -9.00
C GLN A 342 -10.58 5.75 -9.27
N PRO A 343 -11.58 5.72 -8.37
CA PRO A 343 -12.83 5.01 -8.63
C PRO A 343 -13.40 5.44 -9.98
N ASP A 344 -13.83 4.46 -10.76
CA ASP A 344 -14.26 4.72 -12.12
C ASP A 344 -15.69 5.30 -12.17
N GLU A 345 -15.80 6.55 -12.62
CA GLU A 345 -17.07 7.23 -12.87
C GLU A 345 -17.04 8.02 -14.19
N PRO A 346 -18.02 7.88 -15.12
CA PRO A 346 -19.06 6.85 -15.12
C PRO A 346 -18.47 5.44 -15.30
N ASP A 347 -19.15 4.44 -14.75
CA ASP A 347 -18.68 3.05 -14.67
C ASP A 347 -18.66 2.36 -16.04
N LEU A 348 -17.51 1.83 -16.46
CA LEU A 348 -17.34 1.09 -17.71
C LEU A 348 -18.18 -0.20 -17.81
N LEU A 349 -18.62 -0.78 -16.68
CA LEU A 349 -19.40 -2.01 -16.71
C LEU A 349 -20.87 -1.65 -16.95
N PRO A 350 -21.55 -2.18 -17.98
CA PRO A 350 -22.98 -1.91 -18.19
C PRO A 350 -23.89 -2.87 -17.40
N ASP A 351 -23.39 -4.07 -17.07
CA ASP A 351 -24.16 -5.12 -16.38
C ASP A 351 -24.11 -4.95 -14.85
N SER A 352 -25.26 -5.10 -14.17
CA SER A 352 -25.37 -4.86 -12.73
C SER A 352 -24.72 -5.93 -11.86
N VAL A 353 -24.62 -7.17 -12.34
CA VAL A 353 -23.94 -8.27 -11.63
C VAL A 353 -22.43 -8.05 -11.71
N ASP A 354 -21.92 -7.68 -12.89
CA ASP A 354 -20.51 -7.33 -13.05
C ASP A 354 -20.11 -6.13 -12.19
N LYS A 355 -20.94 -5.07 -12.11
CA LYS A 355 -20.70 -3.93 -11.21
C LYS A 355 -20.57 -4.32 -9.74
N ALA A 356 -21.30 -5.35 -9.31
CA ALA A 356 -21.29 -5.78 -7.92
C ALA A 356 -20.04 -6.61 -7.55
N GLU A 357 -19.41 -7.26 -8.53
CA GLU A 357 -18.34 -8.24 -8.29
C GLU A 357 -16.97 -7.83 -8.83
N ILE A 358 -16.92 -6.99 -9.87
CA ILE A 358 -15.69 -6.57 -10.52
C ILE A 358 -15.30 -5.19 -10.00
N GLY A 359 -14.13 -5.12 -9.36
CA GLY A 359 -13.55 -3.84 -8.99
C GLY A 359 -12.94 -3.16 -10.21
N ILE A 360 -13.16 -1.85 -10.34
CA ILE A 360 -12.64 -1.04 -11.44
C ILE A 360 -12.13 0.31 -10.93
N VAL A 361 -10.99 0.71 -11.49
CA VAL A 361 -10.42 2.06 -11.37
C VAL A 361 -9.96 2.56 -12.72
N SER A 362 -9.96 3.87 -12.91
CA SER A 362 -9.46 4.51 -14.13
C SER A 362 -8.54 5.68 -13.82
N LEU A 363 -7.71 6.06 -14.80
CA LEU A 363 -6.97 7.30 -14.75
C LEU A 363 -7.92 8.49 -14.81
N SER A 364 -7.55 9.60 -14.17
CA SER A 364 -8.33 10.84 -14.20
C SER A 364 -8.53 11.41 -15.61
N ASN A 365 -7.61 11.15 -16.53
CA ASN A 365 -7.74 11.52 -17.94
C ASN A 365 -8.53 10.51 -18.78
N LYS A 366 -9.10 9.47 -18.16
CA LYS A 366 -9.91 8.41 -18.78
C LYS A 366 -9.24 7.68 -19.96
N LYS A 367 -7.91 7.72 -20.07
CA LYS A 367 -7.18 7.00 -21.12
C LYS A 367 -6.86 5.56 -20.78
N MET A 368 -7.06 5.14 -19.54
CA MET A 368 -6.82 3.76 -19.11
C MET A 368 -7.68 3.39 -17.91
N ALA A 369 -8.17 2.15 -17.89
CA ALA A 369 -8.84 1.51 -16.77
C ALA A 369 -8.14 0.20 -16.40
N MET A 370 -8.21 -0.16 -15.11
CA MET A 370 -7.82 -1.46 -14.56
C MET A 370 -9.03 -2.09 -13.90
N LEU A 371 -9.27 -3.35 -14.25
CA LEU A 371 -10.31 -4.19 -13.69
C LEU A 371 -9.68 -5.38 -12.98
N TYR A 372 -10.27 -5.80 -11.86
CA TYR A 372 -10.01 -7.10 -11.25
C TYR A 372 -11.26 -7.94 -11.32
N ILE A 373 -11.14 -9.07 -12.01
CA ILE A 373 -12.22 -10.00 -12.29
C ILE A 373 -11.98 -11.22 -11.40
N PRO A 374 -12.72 -11.38 -10.29
CA PRO A 374 -12.44 -12.39 -9.27
C PRO A 374 -12.71 -13.83 -9.75
N THR A 375 -13.58 -13.99 -10.74
CA THR A 375 -13.95 -15.29 -11.31
C THR A 375 -13.88 -15.21 -12.83
N SER A 376 -13.17 -16.15 -13.45
CA SER A 376 -12.97 -16.19 -14.90
C SER A 376 -14.29 -16.26 -15.68
N ARG A 377 -14.66 -15.15 -16.33
CA ARG A 377 -15.82 -15.06 -17.23
C ARG A 377 -15.62 -13.99 -18.31
N PRO A 378 -16.37 -14.05 -19.42
CA PRO A 378 -16.48 -12.91 -20.33
C PRO A 378 -17.09 -11.70 -19.63
N VAL A 379 -16.61 -10.51 -19.96
CA VAL A 379 -17.09 -9.23 -19.40
C VAL A 379 -17.41 -8.29 -20.55
N ARG A 380 -18.54 -7.59 -20.47
CA ARG A 380 -18.92 -6.56 -21.43
C ARG A 380 -18.50 -5.19 -20.91
N LEU A 381 -17.98 -4.34 -21.78
CA LEU A 381 -17.49 -2.99 -21.45
C LEU A 381 -18.20 -1.93 -22.29
N ASP A 382 -18.49 -0.76 -21.71
CA ASP A 382 -18.86 0.45 -22.42
C ASP A 382 -17.65 1.38 -22.56
N LEU A 383 -16.97 1.28 -23.71
CA LEU A 383 -15.74 2.04 -23.97
C LEU A 383 -16.00 3.51 -24.28
N LYS A 384 -17.25 3.96 -24.40
CA LYS A 384 -17.59 5.39 -24.57
C LYS A 384 -17.30 6.20 -23.31
N HIS A 385 -17.04 5.54 -22.19
CA HIS A 385 -16.64 6.16 -20.93
C HIS A 385 -15.11 6.34 -20.80
N LEU A 386 -14.34 5.90 -21.80
CA LEU A 386 -12.91 6.17 -21.92
C LEU A 386 -12.60 7.14 -23.06
N GLU A 387 -11.48 7.84 -22.94
CA GLU A 387 -10.99 8.81 -23.91
C GLU A 387 -10.03 8.14 -24.90
N GLY A 388 -10.51 7.88 -26.12
CA GLY A 388 -9.75 7.27 -27.20
C GLY A 388 -10.63 6.70 -28.31
N THR A 389 -10.03 6.37 -29.45
CA THR A 389 -10.73 5.80 -30.62
C THR A 389 -10.42 4.31 -30.83
N VAL A 390 -9.27 3.85 -30.34
CA VAL A 390 -8.86 2.44 -30.33
C VAL A 390 -8.22 2.14 -28.98
N PHE A 391 -8.60 1.01 -28.38
CA PHE A 391 -8.11 0.58 -27.09
C PHE A 391 -7.40 -0.76 -27.22
N GLY A 392 -6.27 -0.91 -26.54
CA GLY A 392 -5.60 -2.19 -26.35
C GLY A 392 -6.04 -2.83 -25.02
N ALA A 393 -6.25 -4.14 -25.04
CA ALA A 393 -6.46 -4.94 -23.84
C ALA A 393 -5.17 -5.66 -23.42
N VAL A 394 -4.86 -5.68 -22.13
CA VAL A 394 -3.75 -6.47 -21.56
C VAL A 394 -4.25 -7.22 -20.34
N TRP A 395 -4.04 -8.53 -20.34
CA TRP A 395 -4.40 -9.42 -19.25
C TRP A 395 -3.19 -9.78 -18.41
N TYR A 396 -3.35 -9.80 -17.08
CA TYR A 396 -2.39 -10.39 -16.15
C TYR A 396 -3.04 -11.49 -15.32
N SER A 397 -2.27 -12.55 -15.10
CA SER A 397 -2.59 -13.55 -14.07
C SER A 397 -2.05 -13.05 -12.73
N PRO A 398 -2.90 -12.73 -11.74
CA PRO A 398 -2.44 -12.33 -10.41
C PRO A 398 -1.69 -13.44 -9.66
N ARG A 399 -1.90 -14.71 -10.07
CA ARG A 399 -1.23 -15.91 -9.52
C ARG A 399 0.23 -16.02 -9.96
N THR A 400 0.52 -15.70 -11.22
CA THR A 400 1.81 -16.01 -11.86
C THR A 400 2.57 -14.78 -12.38
N GLY A 401 1.89 -13.63 -12.46
CA GLY A 401 2.41 -12.43 -13.13
C GLY A 401 2.53 -12.55 -14.64
N LYS A 402 2.07 -13.66 -15.24
CA LYS A 402 2.08 -13.85 -16.69
C LYS A 402 1.15 -12.83 -17.35
N ARG A 403 1.57 -12.32 -18.51
CA ARG A 403 0.91 -11.27 -19.28
C ARG A 403 0.47 -11.82 -20.64
N TRP A 404 -0.69 -11.39 -21.12
CA TRP A 404 -1.19 -11.63 -22.47
C TRP A 404 -1.72 -10.33 -23.08
N ASN A 405 -1.53 -10.16 -24.38
CA ASN A 405 -2.20 -9.09 -25.12
C ASN A 405 -3.56 -9.60 -25.58
N GLY A 406 -4.60 -8.82 -25.33
CA GLY A 406 -5.92 -9.01 -25.91
C GLY A 406 -6.02 -8.39 -27.31
N LYS A 407 -7.24 -8.40 -27.85
CA LYS A 407 -7.55 -7.75 -29.12
C LYS A 407 -7.71 -6.25 -28.94
N ASP A 408 -7.66 -5.54 -30.06
CA ASP A 408 -8.03 -4.13 -30.12
C ASP A 408 -9.54 -3.99 -30.03
N LEU A 409 -9.98 -2.93 -29.37
CA LEU A 409 -11.39 -2.63 -29.13
C LEU A 409 -11.70 -1.20 -29.57
N LYS A 410 -12.95 -0.92 -29.93
CA LYS A 410 -13.42 0.41 -30.33
C LYS A 410 -14.73 0.78 -29.61
N PRO A 411 -14.99 2.07 -29.35
CA PRO A 411 -16.23 2.53 -28.70
C PRO A 411 -17.53 2.16 -29.42
N ASP A 412 -17.50 2.08 -30.74
CA ASP A 412 -18.69 1.86 -31.57
C ASP A 412 -19.00 0.37 -31.83
N GLU A 413 -18.16 -0.53 -31.32
CA GLU A 413 -18.31 -1.98 -31.44
C GLU A 413 -18.71 -2.58 -30.08
N GLU A 414 -19.37 -3.74 -30.09
CA GLU A 414 -19.64 -4.45 -28.83
C GLU A 414 -18.33 -4.98 -28.23
N ALA A 415 -17.89 -4.37 -27.13
CA ALA A 415 -16.65 -4.72 -26.45
C ALA A 415 -16.89 -5.82 -25.40
N ILE A 416 -16.84 -7.08 -25.84
CA ILE A 416 -16.80 -8.23 -24.94
C ILE A 416 -15.36 -8.76 -24.87
N VAL A 417 -14.82 -8.78 -23.66
CA VAL A 417 -13.47 -9.26 -23.37
C VAL A 417 -13.52 -10.59 -22.64
N GLN A 418 -12.62 -11.50 -22.97
CA GLN A 418 -12.56 -12.83 -22.36
C GLN A 418 -11.16 -13.12 -21.81
N PRO A 419 -11.06 -13.72 -20.62
CA PRO A 419 -9.78 -14.17 -20.08
C PRO A 419 -9.05 -15.13 -21.04
N PRO A 420 -7.71 -15.03 -21.17
CA PRO A 420 -6.94 -15.80 -22.13
C PRO A 420 -6.86 -17.31 -21.80
N ASP A 421 -7.14 -17.68 -20.55
CA ASP A 421 -7.25 -19.08 -20.10
C ASP A 421 -8.42 -19.18 -19.12
N SER A 422 -9.51 -19.77 -19.57
CA SER A 422 -10.74 -19.82 -18.78
C SER A 422 -10.77 -21.08 -17.92
N GLN A 423 -10.34 -20.95 -16.66
CA GLN A 423 -10.49 -21.99 -15.64
C GLN A 423 -11.47 -21.52 -14.56
N PRO A 424 -12.33 -22.40 -14.02
CA PRO A 424 -13.11 -22.09 -12.84
C PRO A 424 -12.21 -21.56 -11.71
N GLU A 425 -12.70 -20.58 -10.94
CA GLU A 425 -12.02 -19.99 -9.78
C GLU A 425 -10.73 -19.19 -10.06
N TRP A 426 -10.34 -19.03 -11.33
CA TRP A 426 -9.21 -18.18 -11.67
C TRP A 426 -9.60 -16.71 -11.73
N ASP A 427 -8.85 -15.89 -11.01
CA ASP A 427 -8.93 -14.44 -11.00
C ASP A 427 -8.08 -13.79 -12.11
N TRP A 428 -8.43 -12.59 -12.54
CA TRP A 428 -7.76 -11.91 -13.64
C TRP A 428 -7.67 -10.41 -13.41
N ILE A 429 -6.58 -9.81 -13.89
CA ILE A 429 -6.49 -8.36 -14.01
C ILE A 429 -6.54 -8.03 -15.49
N LEU A 430 -7.37 -7.06 -15.84
CA LEU A 430 -7.50 -6.55 -17.19
C LEU A 430 -7.15 -5.06 -17.19
N LEU A 431 -6.23 -4.66 -18.04
CA LEU A 431 -5.99 -3.26 -18.40
C LEU A 431 -6.61 -2.98 -19.75
N ILE A 432 -7.40 -1.92 -19.83
CA ILE A 432 -7.87 -1.34 -21.08
C ILE A 432 -7.24 0.05 -21.21
N GLY A 433 -6.50 0.30 -22.28
CA GLY A 433 -5.81 1.58 -22.48
C GLY A 433 -5.93 2.08 -23.90
N ALA A 434 -6.14 3.39 -24.06
CA ALA A 434 -6.18 4.04 -25.36
C ALA A 434 -4.83 3.88 -26.08
N LYS A 435 -4.88 3.46 -27.34
CA LYS A 435 -3.72 3.51 -28.24
C LYS A 435 -3.56 4.95 -28.74
N GLN A 436 -2.31 5.36 -28.89
CA GLN A 436 -1.97 6.64 -29.53
C GLN A 436 -2.13 6.55 -31.04
#